data_AF-A0A2V7TDC9-F1
#
_entry.id   AF-A0A2V7TDC9-F1
#
_cell.length_a   1.000
_cell.length_b   1.000
_cell.length_c   1.000
_cell.angle_alpha   90.00
_cell.angle_beta   90.00
_cell.angle_gamma   90.00
#
_symmetry.space_group_name_H-M   'P 1'
#
loop_
_entity.id
_entity.type
_entity.pdbx_description
1 polymer ?
#
loop_
_entity_poly.entity_id
_entity_poly.type
_entity_poly.pdbx_seq_one_letter_code
_entity_poly.pdbx_strand_id
1 'polypeptide(L)'
;MLTLLRRVPDQLLHRSRRRAALEALAARRPPSRVLVVCNGNVFRSPFAAALLQRELDRRGSGSVLVESAGFSAPGRCPPPHAIAAAARRGIDLRGHGSQLLVADLARAADLIVVMEEAQRRSVCERFGRAVRDVVLLGDLD
;
A
#
# COMPACT_ATOMS: atom_id res chain seq x y z
N MET A 1 5.82 -27.00 13.52
CA MET A 1 5.00 -27.70 12.51
C MET A 1 3.73 -26.92 12.13
N LEU A 2 2.90 -26.45 13.08
CA LEU A 2 1.66 -25.70 12.78
C LEU A 2 1.85 -24.33 12.11
N THR A 3 3.01 -23.66 12.28
CA THR A 3 3.30 -22.35 11.67
C THR A 3 3.46 -22.41 10.15
N LEU A 4 3.92 -23.56 9.62
CA LEU A 4 4.03 -23.80 8.18
C LEU A 4 2.64 -23.89 7.54
N LEU A 5 1.71 -24.59 8.20
CA LEU A 5 0.32 -24.71 7.76
C LEU A 5 -0.45 -23.38 7.78
N ARG A 6 -0.04 -22.40 8.60
CA ARG A 6 -0.67 -21.06 8.59
C ARG A 6 -0.51 -20.31 7.27
N ARG A 7 0.55 -20.60 6.50
CA ARG A 7 0.83 -19.95 5.21
C ARG A 7 0.40 -20.76 3.98
N VAL A 8 0.06 -22.03 4.17
CA VAL A 8 -0.41 -22.91 3.09
C VAL A 8 -1.70 -22.39 2.43
N PRO A 9 -2.73 -21.96 3.20
CA PRO A 9 -3.90 -21.30 2.60
C PRO A 9 -3.51 -20.07 1.79
N ASP A 10 -2.54 -19.28 2.26
CA ASP A 10 -2.12 -18.08 1.55
C ASP A 10 -1.51 -18.40 0.18
N GLN A 11 -0.67 -19.43 0.10
CA GLN A 11 -0.06 -19.86 -1.17
C GLN A 11 -1.07 -20.49 -2.13
N LEU A 12 -1.98 -21.31 -1.60
CA LEU A 12 -3.04 -21.95 -2.40
C LEU A 12 -4.05 -20.94 -2.93
N LEU A 13 -4.42 -19.95 -2.11
CA LEU A 13 -5.43 -18.96 -2.44
C LEU A 13 -4.86 -17.75 -3.16
N HIS A 14 -3.53 -17.54 -3.19
CA HIS A 14 -2.91 -16.36 -3.80
C HIS A 14 -3.34 -16.16 -5.25
N ARG A 15 -3.34 -17.21 -6.10
CA ARG A 15 -3.80 -17.09 -7.50
C ARG A 15 -5.25 -16.62 -7.60
N SER A 16 -6.13 -17.17 -6.75
CA SER A 16 -7.55 -16.83 -6.71
C SER A 16 -7.76 -15.38 -6.23
N ARG A 17 -7.10 -15.00 -5.13
CA ARG A 17 -7.14 -13.64 -4.58
C ARG A 17 -6.61 -12.61 -5.57
N ARG A 18 -5.49 -12.90 -6.22
CA ARG A 18 -4.89 -12.04 -7.23
C ARG A 18 -5.83 -11.82 -8.41
N ARG A 19 -6.41 -12.91 -8.93
CA ARG A 19 -7.41 -12.80 -10.00
C ARG A 19 -8.59 -11.92 -9.58
N ALA A 20 -9.17 -12.18 -8.42
CA ALA A 20 -10.30 -11.39 -7.91
C ALA A 20 -9.93 -9.92 -7.68
N ALA A 21 -8.72 -9.63 -7.18
CA ALA A 21 -8.24 -8.27 -6.99
C ALA A 21 -8.07 -7.52 -8.32
N LEU A 22 -7.50 -8.17 -9.33
CA LEU A 22 -7.33 -7.58 -10.66
C LEU A 22 -8.68 -7.36 -11.36
N GLU A 23 -9.61 -8.32 -11.27
CA GLU A 23 -10.97 -8.18 -11.79
C GLU A 23 -11.71 -7.01 -11.11
N ALA A 24 -11.60 -6.91 -9.78
CA ALA A 24 -12.18 -5.81 -9.02
C ALA A 24 -11.58 -4.45 -9.39
N LEU A 25 -10.26 -4.36 -9.61
CA LEU A 25 -9.60 -3.14 -10.05
C LEU A 25 -9.99 -2.75 -11.48
N ALA A 26 -10.08 -3.71 -12.40
CA ALA A 26 -10.46 -3.47 -13.79
C ALA A 26 -11.91 -2.98 -13.93
N ALA A 27 -12.80 -3.39 -13.01
CA ALA A 27 -14.19 -2.94 -12.99
C ALA A 27 -14.39 -1.52 -12.41
N ARG A 28 -13.34 -0.89 -11.87
CA ARG A 28 -13.41 0.45 -11.26
C ARG A 28 -13.10 1.54 -12.28
N ARG A 29 -13.59 2.75 -11.99
CA ARG A 29 -13.04 3.95 -12.62
C ARG A 29 -11.57 4.12 -12.19
N PRO A 30 -10.67 4.57 -13.07
CA PRO A 30 -9.29 4.84 -12.71
C PRO A 30 -9.21 5.78 -11.49
N PRO A 31 -8.46 5.43 -10.43
CA PRO A 31 -8.32 6.29 -9.25
C PRO A 31 -7.49 7.51 -9.62
N SER A 32 -7.91 8.69 -9.15
CA SER A 32 -7.08 9.90 -9.22
C SER A 32 -6.16 10.00 -8.01
N ARG A 33 -6.53 9.39 -6.87
CA ARG A 33 -5.73 9.36 -5.64
C ARG A 33 -5.59 7.96 -5.08
N VAL A 34 -4.35 7.49 -4.96
CA VAL A 34 -4.01 6.21 -4.36
C VAL A 34 -3.25 6.45 -3.06
N LEU A 35 -3.68 5.82 -1.96
CA LEU A 35 -3.01 5.91 -0.67
C LEU A 35 -2.41 4.56 -0.28
N VAL A 36 -1.09 4.51 -0.12
CA VAL A 36 -0.39 3.30 0.31
C VAL A 36 -0.13 3.34 1.82
N VAL A 37 -0.60 2.33 2.54
CA VAL A 37 -0.59 2.30 4.01
C VAL A 37 0.20 1.10 4.53
N CYS A 38 1.08 1.36 5.50
CA CYS A 38 1.64 0.29 6.35
C CYS A 38 1.65 0.74 7.82
N ASN A 39 2.15 -0.11 8.74
CA ASN A 39 2.13 0.26 10.16
C ASN A 39 2.96 1.52 10.49
N GLY A 40 4.20 1.58 10.02
CA GLY A 40 5.15 2.62 10.46
C GLY A 40 5.31 3.81 9.51
N ASN A 41 4.96 3.63 8.23
CA ASN A 41 5.27 4.58 7.16
C ASN A 41 6.76 4.99 7.07
N VAL A 42 7.68 4.07 7.39
CA VAL A 42 9.14 4.29 7.33
C VAL A 42 9.86 3.43 6.29
N PHE A 43 9.16 2.48 5.64
CA PHE A 43 9.78 1.67 4.58
C PHE A 43 8.78 1.15 3.56
N ARG A 44 7.95 0.15 3.92
CA ARG A 44 7.09 -0.57 2.97
C ARG A 44 6.17 0.34 2.17
N SER A 45 5.39 1.19 2.85
CA SER A 45 4.47 2.11 2.17
C SER A 45 5.13 3.24 1.39
N PRO A 46 6.14 3.99 1.90
CA PRO A 46 6.79 5.01 1.06
C PRO A 46 7.54 4.41 -0.13
N PHE A 47 8.17 3.23 0.04
CA PHE A 47 8.80 2.52 -1.06
C PHE A 47 7.79 2.12 -2.14
N ALA A 48 6.68 1.49 -1.76
CA ALA A 48 5.66 1.05 -2.69
C ALA A 48 4.95 2.24 -3.37
N ALA A 49 4.69 3.34 -2.65
CA ALA A 49 4.13 4.56 -3.23
C ALA A 49 5.06 5.18 -4.27
N ALA A 50 6.34 5.36 -3.94
CA ALA A 50 7.32 5.92 -4.88
C ALA A 50 7.53 5.03 -6.12
N LEU A 51 7.52 3.70 -5.92
CA LEU A 51 7.61 2.75 -7.03
C LEU A 51 6.38 2.82 -7.93
N LEU A 52 5.18 2.90 -7.34
CA LEU A 52 3.92 2.99 -8.07
C LEU A 52 3.82 4.30 -8.85
N GLN A 53 4.13 5.45 -8.22
CA GLN A 53 4.14 6.76 -8.89
C GLN A 53 5.08 6.73 -10.10
N ARG A 54 6.31 6.25 -9.93
CA ARG A 54 7.30 6.14 -11.00
C ARG A 54 6.80 5.31 -12.20
N GLU A 55 6.08 4.22 -11.92
CA GLU A 55 5.54 3.36 -12.98
C GLU A 55 4.34 3.99 -13.69
N LEU A 56 3.48 4.71 -12.97
CA LEU A 56 2.37 5.47 -13.53
C LEU A 56 2.87 6.61 -14.43
N ASP A 57 3.89 7.34 -13.98
CA ASP A 57 4.51 8.43 -14.74
C ASP A 57 5.09 7.91 -16.07
N ARG A 58 5.79 6.76 -16.03
CA ARG A 58 6.33 6.10 -17.23
C ARG A 58 5.27 5.69 -18.25
N ARG A 59 4.06 5.36 -17.78
CA ARG A 59 2.94 4.95 -18.62
C ARG A 59 2.10 6.14 -19.12
N GLY A 60 2.49 7.37 -18.79
CA GLY A 60 1.74 8.57 -19.14
C GLY A 60 0.46 8.77 -18.32
N SER A 61 0.34 8.12 -17.16
CA SER A 61 -0.81 8.23 -16.25
C SER A 61 -0.65 9.37 -15.23
N GLY A 62 -0.08 10.50 -15.66
CA GLY A 62 0.34 11.61 -14.78
C GLY A 62 -0.78 12.35 -14.04
N SER A 63 -2.03 11.93 -14.17
CA SER A 63 -3.16 12.43 -13.40
C SER A 63 -3.35 11.72 -12.05
N VAL A 64 -2.65 10.61 -11.82
CA VAL A 64 -2.78 9.83 -10.58
C VAL A 64 -1.77 10.30 -9.55
N LEU A 65 -2.28 10.76 -8.41
CA LEU A 65 -1.48 11.11 -7.24
C LEU A 65 -1.35 9.89 -6.32
N VAL A 66 -0.11 9.48 -6.03
CA VAL A 66 0.18 8.41 -5.08
C VAL A 66 0.80 8.97 -3.81
N GLU A 67 0.12 8.75 -2.68
CA GLU A 67 0.55 9.18 -1.35
C GLU A 67 0.83 7.96 -0.45
N SER A 68 1.50 8.18 0.69
CA SER A 68 1.70 7.10 1.66
C SER A 68 1.51 7.57 3.10
N ALA A 69 0.96 6.70 3.95
CA ALA A 69 0.78 6.97 5.37
C ALA A 69 0.93 5.71 6.23
N GLY A 70 0.77 5.85 7.54
CA GLY A 70 0.78 4.72 8.46
C GLY A 70 0.15 5.00 9.81
N PHE A 71 0.01 3.96 10.62
CA PHE A 71 -0.72 4.02 11.89
C PHE A 71 0.13 4.53 13.07
N SER A 72 1.44 4.68 12.88
CA SER A 72 2.39 5.11 13.91
C SER A 72 2.70 6.61 13.83
N ALA A 73 3.44 7.12 14.81
CA ALA A 73 3.84 8.53 14.90
C ALA A 73 4.47 9.09 13.60
N PRO A 74 4.16 10.36 13.24
CA PRO A 74 4.73 11.03 12.08
C PRO A 74 6.18 11.49 12.34
N GLY A 75 6.87 11.95 11.28
CA GLY A 75 8.20 12.56 11.34
C GLY A 75 9.36 11.58 11.50
N ARG A 76 9.11 10.27 11.45
CA ARG A 76 10.17 9.26 11.58
C ARG A 76 10.83 9.02 10.23
N CYS A 77 12.16 9.05 10.22
CA CYS A 77 12.94 8.73 9.04
C CYS A 77 12.99 7.21 8.77
N PRO A 78 13.06 6.79 7.51
CA PRO A 78 13.43 5.44 7.13
C PRO A 78 14.76 5.02 7.76
N PRO A 79 14.85 3.79 8.30
CA PRO A 79 16.13 3.30 8.83
C PRO A 79 17.15 3.10 7.68
N PRO A 80 18.47 3.14 7.96
CA PRO A 80 19.50 3.06 6.92
C PRO A 80 19.38 1.84 5.99
N HIS A 81 19.00 0.68 6.53
CA HIS A 81 18.81 -0.54 5.73
C HIS A 81 17.62 -0.43 4.76
N ALA A 82 16.55 0.30 5.12
CA ALA A 82 15.41 0.56 4.27
C ALA A 82 15.78 1.49 3.12
N ILE A 83 16.55 2.54 3.42
CA ILE A 83 17.11 3.47 2.41
C ILE A 83 17.98 2.69 1.43
N ALA A 84 18.92 1.88 1.92
CA ALA A 84 19.79 1.07 1.08
C ALA A 84 19.01 0.07 0.22
N ALA A 85 17.98 -0.57 0.78
CA ALA A 85 17.13 -1.51 0.05
C ALA A 85 16.32 -0.82 -1.06
N ALA A 86 15.76 0.36 -0.78
CA ALA A 86 15.04 1.16 -1.76
C ALA A 86 15.96 1.65 -2.89
N ALA A 87 17.18 2.11 -2.53
CA ALA A 87 18.16 2.60 -3.49
C ALA A 87 18.57 1.52 -4.51
N ARG A 88 18.70 0.25 -4.07
CA ARG A 88 18.94 -0.90 -4.98
C ARG A 88 17.83 -1.12 -6.02
N ARG A 89 16.65 -0.54 -5.81
CA ARG A 89 15.50 -0.58 -6.75
C ARG A 89 15.27 0.79 -7.43
N GLY A 90 16.22 1.71 -7.29
CA GLY A 90 16.18 3.06 -7.87
C GLY A 90 15.16 3.98 -7.22
N ILE A 91 14.84 3.76 -5.94
CA ILE A 91 13.95 4.63 -5.16
C ILE A 91 14.78 5.29 -4.05
N ASP A 92 14.70 6.61 -3.95
CA ASP A 92 15.34 7.37 -2.87
C ASP A 92 14.35 7.64 -1.74
N LEU A 93 14.71 7.27 -0.51
CA LEU A 93 13.92 7.50 0.69
C LEU A 93 14.62 8.42 1.71
N ARG A 94 15.78 9.01 1.38
CA ARG A 94 16.60 9.79 2.33
C ARG A 94 15.90 11.05 2.88
N GLY A 95 14.94 11.60 2.14
CA GLY A 95 14.12 12.74 2.57
C GLY A 95 12.71 12.38 3.07
N HIS A 96 12.37 11.09 3.12
CA HIS A 96 11.03 10.68 3.55
C HIS A 96 10.87 10.85 5.06
N GLY A 97 9.78 11.49 5.49
CA GLY A 97 9.33 11.51 6.87
C GLY A 97 8.01 10.77 6.99
N SER A 98 7.84 9.92 8.00
CA SER A 98 6.59 9.20 8.19
C SER A 98 5.39 10.15 8.32
N GLN A 99 4.28 9.79 7.70
CA GLN A 99 3.00 10.50 7.82
C GLN A 99 1.99 9.64 8.56
N LEU A 100 1.30 10.24 9.53
CA LEU A 100 0.21 9.58 10.24
C LEU A 100 -1.03 9.48 9.35
N LEU A 101 -1.64 8.30 9.31
CA LEU A 101 -2.91 8.06 8.66
C LEU A 101 -4.02 8.73 9.46
N VAL A 102 -4.62 9.76 8.88
CA VAL A 102 -5.74 10.51 9.43
C VAL A 102 -6.99 10.32 8.57
N ALA A 103 -8.16 10.62 9.15
CA ALA A 103 -9.44 10.37 8.51
C ALA A 103 -9.61 11.13 7.18
N ASP A 104 -9.13 12.37 7.09
CA ASP A 104 -9.20 13.15 5.84
C ASP A 104 -8.40 12.50 4.71
N LEU A 105 -7.19 12.03 5.01
CA LEU A 105 -6.34 11.35 4.05
C LEU A 105 -6.96 10.02 3.58
N ALA A 106 -7.53 9.25 4.51
CA ALA A 106 -8.23 8.01 4.17
C ALA A 106 -9.50 8.27 3.33
N ARG A 107 -10.23 9.37 3.60
CA ARG A 107 -11.44 9.74 2.86
C ARG A 107 -11.15 10.22 1.45
N ALA A 108 -10.06 10.98 1.27
CA ALA A 108 -9.67 11.54 -0.02
C ALA A 108 -9.15 10.49 -1.01
N ALA A 109 -8.76 9.30 -0.55
CA ALA A 109 -8.26 8.24 -1.41
C ALA A 109 -9.41 7.52 -2.15
N ASP A 110 -9.26 7.37 -3.48
CA ASP A 110 -10.15 6.55 -4.31
C ASP A 110 -9.83 5.06 -4.17
N LEU A 111 -8.56 4.77 -3.86
CA LEU A 111 -8.02 3.43 -3.63
C LEU A 111 -6.99 3.46 -2.50
N ILE A 112 -7.13 2.55 -1.55
CA ILE A 112 -6.15 2.35 -0.48
C ILE A 112 -5.46 1.01 -0.67
N VAL A 113 -4.12 1.01 -0.67
CA VAL A 113 -3.31 -0.20 -0.78
C VAL A 113 -2.65 -0.46 0.57
N VAL A 114 -2.88 -1.62 1.17
CA VAL A 114 -2.29 -2.02 2.45
C VAL A 114 -1.29 -3.17 2.29
N MET A 115 -0.45 -3.40 3.30
CA MET A 115 0.52 -4.50 3.30
C MET A 115 -0.02 -5.78 3.92
N GLU A 116 -0.97 -5.66 4.85
CA GLU A 116 -1.44 -6.76 5.69
C GLU A 116 -2.95 -6.67 5.93
N GLU A 117 -3.61 -7.80 6.13
CA GLU A 117 -5.05 -7.88 6.38
C GLU A 117 -5.50 -7.09 7.62
N ALA A 118 -4.69 -7.10 8.69
CA ALA A 118 -4.98 -6.33 9.90
C ALA A 118 -5.03 -4.81 9.63
N GLN A 119 -4.25 -4.34 8.66
CA GLN A 119 -4.28 -2.93 8.24
C GLN A 119 -5.55 -2.64 7.45
N ARG A 120 -5.98 -3.54 6.56
CA ARG A 120 -7.27 -3.42 5.85
C ARG A 120 -8.42 -3.28 6.83
N ARG A 121 -8.51 -4.20 7.80
CA ARG A 121 -9.52 -4.17 8.86
C ARG A 121 -9.50 -2.85 9.62
N SER A 122 -8.31 -2.43 10.06
CA SER A 122 -8.13 -1.15 10.76
C SER A 122 -8.59 0.05 9.91
N VAL A 123 -8.32 0.04 8.60
CA VAL A 123 -8.77 1.11 7.70
C VAL A 123 -10.30 1.16 7.62
N CYS A 124 -10.94 0.01 7.45
CA CYS A 124 -12.41 -0.08 7.37
C CYS A 124 -13.08 0.34 8.68
N GLU A 125 -12.62 -0.19 9.82
CA GLU A 125 -13.23 0.04 11.13
C GLU A 125 -12.99 1.46 11.65
N ARG A 126 -11.77 1.98 11.52
CA ARG A 126 -11.40 3.28 12.11
C ARG A 126 -11.72 4.48 11.22
N PHE A 127 -11.75 4.28 9.90
CA PHE A 127 -11.95 5.38 8.94
C PHE A 127 -13.18 5.19 8.04
N GLY A 128 -14.01 4.16 8.30
CA GLY A 128 -15.29 3.96 7.61
C GLY A 128 -15.15 3.65 6.11
N ARG A 129 -14.01 3.12 5.67
CA ARG A 129 -13.78 2.79 4.26
C ARG A 129 -14.43 1.46 3.89
N ALA A 130 -15.01 1.39 2.70
CA ALA A 130 -15.57 0.15 2.20
C ALA A 130 -14.45 -0.84 1.86
N VAL A 131 -14.67 -2.12 2.14
CA VAL A 131 -13.70 -3.20 1.88
C VAL A 131 -13.25 -3.22 0.41
N ARG A 132 -14.16 -2.91 -0.53
CA ARG A 132 -13.87 -2.84 -1.97
C ARG A 132 -12.87 -1.75 -2.36
N ASP A 133 -12.67 -0.74 -1.52
CA ASP A 133 -11.75 0.38 -1.77
C ASP A 133 -10.37 0.15 -1.15
N VAL A 134 -10.18 -0.99 -0.48
CA VAL A 134 -8.93 -1.33 0.22
C VAL A 134 -8.41 -2.68 -0.28
N VAL A 135 -7.27 -2.65 -0.97
CA VAL A 135 -6.63 -3.83 -1.56
C VAL A 135 -5.33 -4.18 -0.84
N LEU A 136 -4.98 -5.47 -0.79
CA LEU A 136 -3.68 -5.90 -0.29
C LEU A 136 -2.66 -5.86 -1.42
N LEU A 137 -1.49 -5.28 -1.17
CA LEU A 137 -0.40 -5.24 -2.14
C LEU A 137 0.04 -6.65 -2.57
N GLY A 138 0.03 -7.61 -1.65
CA GLY A 138 0.38 -9.01 -1.95
C GLY A 138 -0.64 -9.74 -2.82
N ASP A 139 -1.82 -9.18 -3.04
CA ASP A 139 -2.79 -9.69 -4.02
C ASP A 139 -2.56 -9.06 -5.42
N LEU A 140 -1.60 -8.14 -5.57
CA LEU A 140 -1.27 -7.49 -6.85
C LEU A 140 0.04 -7.99 -7.48
N ASP A 141 0.86 -8.73 -6.72
CA ASP A 141 2.07 -9.41 -7.19
C ASP A 141 1.70 -10.61 -8.08
#